data_AF-A0A963F7Z5-F1
#
_entry.id   AF-A0A963F7Z5-F1
#
_cell.length_a   1.000
_cell.length_b   1.000
_cell.length_c   1.000
_cell.angle_alpha   90.00
_cell.angle_beta   90.00
_cell.angle_gamma   90.00
#
_symmetry.space_group_name_H-M   'P 1'
#
loop_
_entity.id
_entity.type
_entity.pdbx_description
1 polymer ?
#
loop_
_entity_poly.entity_id
_entity_poly.type
_entity_poly.pdbx_seq_one_letter_code
_entity_poly.pdbx_strand_id
1 'polypeptide(L)'
;MSAEPDDTDAPVPPLRVVLCWHMHQPSYADLAGGDYALPWTYLHAIKDYVDMAAHLESVDGARSVVNFAPTLLEQIVDYGQQIETWTQTGTGLRDPLLCALAGPVLPTDRLARANLISAALRVNHERVVNRFPAYRRLADIAEDFCKTPEDVI
;
A
#
# COMPACT_ATOMS: atom_id res chain seq x y z
N MET A 1 -11.67 -69.61 -1.02
CA MET A 1 -11.99 -68.39 -0.26
C MET A 1 -11.10 -67.30 -0.82
N SER A 2 -11.57 -66.61 -1.85
CA SER A 2 -10.82 -65.54 -2.50
C SER A 2 -10.95 -64.30 -1.62
N ALA A 3 -9.83 -63.72 -1.22
CA ALA A 3 -9.84 -62.46 -0.48
C ALA A 3 -10.35 -61.34 -1.41
N GLU A 4 -11.37 -60.61 -0.96
CA GLU A 4 -11.79 -59.36 -1.59
C GLU A 4 -10.60 -58.37 -1.55
N PRO A 5 -10.39 -57.56 -2.61
CA PRO A 5 -9.32 -56.56 -2.62
C PRO A 5 -9.55 -55.53 -1.50
N ASP A 6 -8.48 -55.22 -0.78
CA ASP A 6 -8.46 -54.24 0.30
C ASP A 6 -8.73 -52.83 -0.26
N ASP A 7 -9.79 -52.18 0.23
CA ASP A 7 -10.31 -50.86 -0.19
C ASP A 7 -9.34 -49.70 0.15
N THR A 8 -8.16 -50.00 0.69
CA THR A 8 -7.15 -49.02 1.14
C THR A 8 -6.20 -48.53 0.05
N ASP A 9 -6.26 -49.10 -1.17
CA ASP A 9 -5.40 -48.71 -2.31
C ASP A 9 -6.08 -47.73 -3.29
N ALA A 10 -7.29 -47.26 -2.95
CA ALA A 10 -8.00 -46.27 -3.76
C ALA A 10 -7.36 -44.87 -3.61
N PRO A 11 -6.99 -44.18 -4.71
CA PRO A 11 -6.37 -42.87 -4.62
C PRO A 11 -7.32 -41.88 -3.95
N VAL A 12 -6.86 -41.27 -2.86
CA VAL A 12 -7.63 -40.25 -2.14
C VAL A 12 -7.86 -39.07 -3.07
N PRO A 13 -9.11 -38.63 -3.29
CA PRO A 13 -9.39 -37.51 -4.17
C PRO A 13 -8.71 -36.23 -3.63
N PRO A 14 -8.18 -35.37 -4.52
CA PRO A 14 -7.50 -34.16 -4.10
C PRO A 14 -8.46 -33.23 -3.34
N LEU A 15 -7.94 -32.56 -2.30
CA LEU A 15 -8.68 -31.55 -1.55
C LEU A 15 -9.02 -30.37 -2.47
N ARG A 16 -10.29 -30.01 -2.55
CA ARG A 16 -10.73 -28.79 -3.24
C ARG A 16 -10.46 -27.58 -2.37
N VAL A 17 -9.57 -26.70 -2.83
CA VAL A 17 -9.20 -25.46 -2.15
C VAL A 17 -9.67 -24.26 -2.99
N VAL A 18 -10.16 -23.23 -2.31
CA VAL A 18 -10.43 -21.90 -2.90
C VAL A 18 -9.68 -20.86 -2.09
N LEU A 19 -8.86 -20.05 -2.75
CA LEU A 19 -8.24 -18.87 -2.16
C LEU A 19 -9.15 -17.67 -2.38
N CYS A 20 -9.50 -16.97 -1.30
CA CYS A 20 -10.36 -15.77 -1.34
C CYS A 20 -9.58 -14.57 -0.79
N TRP A 21 -9.42 -13.54 -1.62
CA TRP A 21 -8.74 -12.30 -1.28
C TRP A 21 -9.77 -11.20 -1.15
N HIS A 22 -9.82 -10.58 0.03
CA HIS A 22 -10.66 -9.42 0.28
C HIS A 22 -9.78 -8.18 0.40
N MET A 23 -9.83 -7.33 -0.62
CA MET A 23 -9.01 -6.13 -0.74
C MET A 23 -9.84 -4.94 -0.28
N HIS A 24 -9.42 -4.31 0.81
CA HIS A 24 -10.13 -3.20 1.42
C HIS A 24 -9.17 -2.13 1.92
N GLN A 25 -9.54 -0.88 1.66
CA GLN A 25 -9.04 0.31 2.33
C GLN A 25 -10.25 1.20 2.66
N PRO A 26 -10.26 1.91 3.79
CA PRO A 26 -11.24 2.96 4.01
C PRO A 26 -11.02 4.11 3.01
N SER A 27 -11.99 5.03 2.92
CA SER A 27 -11.78 6.26 2.14
C SER A 27 -10.75 7.15 2.83
N TYR A 28 -9.67 7.45 2.13
CA TYR A 28 -8.68 8.44 2.56
C TYR A 28 -8.80 9.77 1.83
N ALA A 29 -9.60 9.84 0.76
CA ALA A 29 -9.95 11.09 0.11
C ALA A 29 -10.87 11.90 1.03
N ASP A 30 -10.52 13.16 1.27
CA ASP A 30 -11.41 14.13 1.90
C ASP A 30 -12.47 14.57 0.89
N LEU A 31 -13.74 14.42 1.29
CA LEU A 31 -14.90 14.80 0.47
C LEU A 31 -15.02 16.33 0.31
N ALA A 32 -14.40 17.13 1.20
CA ALA A 32 -14.49 18.58 1.16
C ALA A 32 -13.35 19.22 0.34
N GLY A 33 -12.09 18.84 0.58
CA GLY A 33 -10.93 19.39 -0.11
C GLY A 33 -10.48 18.64 -1.35
N GLY A 34 -10.87 17.37 -1.51
CA GLY A 34 -10.38 16.49 -2.58
C GLY A 34 -8.96 15.96 -2.35
N ASP A 35 -8.29 16.39 -1.27
CA ASP A 35 -6.97 15.91 -0.88
C ASP A 35 -7.02 14.54 -0.20
N TYR A 36 -5.94 13.77 -0.33
CA TYR A 36 -5.81 12.51 0.39
C TYR A 36 -5.19 12.74 1.77
N ALA A 37 -5.91 12.34 2.81
CA ALA A 37 -5.45 12.41 4.19
C ALA A 37 -4.30 11.43 4.46
N LEU A 38 -4.31 10.27 3.79
CA LEU A 38 -3.28 9.24 3.92
C LEU A 38 -2.96 8.56 2.58
N PRO A 39 -1.68 8.22 2.35
CA PRO A 39 -1.20 7.67 1.08
C PRO A 39 -1.48 6.18 0.88
N TRP A 40 -2.28 5.57 1.75
CA TRP A 40 -2.32 4.11 1.86
C TRP A 40 -2.91 3.42 0.65
N THR A 41 -3.89 4.01 -0.02
CA THR A 41 -4.47 3.40 -1.22
C THR A 41 -3.42 3.16 -2.31
N TYR A 42 -2.65 4.19 -2.68
CA TYR A 42 -1.65 4.02 -3.74
C TYR A 42 -0.46 3.19 -3.25
N LEU A 43 -0.03 3.35 -1.98
CA LEU A 43 1.09 2.58 -1.44
C LEU A 43 0.78 1.08 -1.39
N HIS A 44 -0.44 0.70 -1.00
CA HIS A 44 -0.86 -0.70 -1.07
C HIS A 44 -1.09 -1.17 -2.52
N ALA A 45 -1.54 -0.29 -3.41
CA ALA A 45 -1.65 -0.64 -4.82
C ALA A 45 -0.30 -1.04 -5.42
N ILE A 46 0.73 -0.22 -5.25
CA ILE A 46 2.06 -0.46 -5.85
C ILE A 46 2.87 -1.55 -5.14
N LYS A 47 2.57 -1.86 -3.87
CA LYS A 47 3.32 -2.84 -3.08
C LYS A 47 2.62 -4.19 -2.97
N ASP A 48 1.31 -4.22 -2.76
CA ASP A 48 0.60 -5.45 -2.38
C ASP A 48 -0.34 -5.93 -3.49
N TYR A 49 -1.08 -5.03 -4.14
CA TYR A 49 -2.14 -5.45 -5.08
C TYR A 49 -1.57 -5.88 -6.42
N VAL A 50 -0.57 -5.16 -6.92
CA VAL A 50 0.15 -5.52 -8.14
C VAL A 50 0.92 -6.84 -7.95
N ASP A 51 1.61 -7.00 -6.82
CA ASP A 51 2.36 -8.24 -6.51
C ASP A 51 1.43 -9.46 -6.41
N MET A 52 0.25 -9.30 -5.78
CA MET A 52 -0.76 -10.36 -5.72
C MET A 52 -1.24 -10.77 -7.13
N ALA A 53 -1.54 -9.79 -8.00
CA ALA A 53 -1.95 -10.07 -9.37
C ALA A 53 -0.84 -10.78 -10.16
N ALA A 54 0.40 -10.28 -10.07
CA ALA A 54 1.55 -10.86 -10.75
C ALA A 54 1.81 -12.32 -10.31
N HIS A 55 1.62 -12.64 -9.03
CA HIS A 55 1.74 -14.01 -8.54
C HIS A 55 0.68 -14.94 -9.14
N LEU A 56 -0.58 -14.50 -9.24
CA LEU A 56 -1.63 -15.29 -9.88
C LEU A 56 -1.35 -15.53 -11.36
N GLU A 57 -0.90 -14.49 -12.08
CA GLU A 57 -0.56 -14.57 -13.51
C GLU A 57 0.66 -15.48 -13.78
N SER A 58 1.58 -15.58 -12.82
CA SER A 58 2.80 -16.41 -12.95
C SER A 58 2.54 -17.92 -12.86
N VAL A 59 1.34 -18.34 -12.43
CA VAL A 59 0.99 -19.75 -12.23
C VAL A 59 -0.11 -20.14 -13.21
N ASP A 60 0.26 -20.90 -14.24
CA ASP A 60 -0.69 -21.38 -15.24
C ASP A 60 -1.83 -22.20 -14.60
N GLY A 61 -3.06 -21.89 -15.00
CA GLY A 61 -4.26 -22.52 -14.44
C GLY A 61 -4.64 -22.13 -13.00
N ALA A 62 -3.94 -21.18 -12.37
CA ALA A 62 -4.31 -20.70 -11.05
C ALA A 62 -5.73 -20.12 -11.02
N ARG A 63 -6.47 -20.40 -9.94
CA ARG A 63 -7.83 -19.90 -9.72
C ARG A 63 -7.94 -19.33 -8.32
N SER A 64 -8.47 -18.12 -8.24
CA SER A 64 -8.65 -17.38 -6.99
C SER A 64 -9.87 -16.48 -7.10
N VAL A 65 -10.52 -16.21 -5.97
CA VAL A 65 -11.58 -15.20 -5.89
C VAL A 65 -10.96 -13.94 -5.31
N VAL A 66 -11.02 -12.84 -6.06
CA VAL A 66 -10.56 -11.53 -5.58
C VAL A 66 -11.77 -10.60 -5.51
N ASN A 67 -12.05 -10.12 -4.30
CA ASN A 67 -13.08 -9.13 -4.05
C ASN A 67 -12.42 -7.81 -3.64
N PHE A 68 -12.73 -6.75 -4.37
CA PHE A 68 -12.38 -5.37 -4.00
C PHE A 68 -13.58 -4.66 -3.38
N ALA A 69 -13.38 -3.97 -2.26
CA ALA A 69 -14.37 -3.04 -1.73
C ALA A 69 -14.60 -1.89 -2.74
N PRO A 70 -15.86 -1.45 -2.99
CA PRO A 70 -16.14 -0.38 -3.95
C PRO A 70 -15.35 0.91 -3.68
N THR A 71 -15.28 1.35 -2.42
CA THR A 71 -14.50 2.51 -1.98
C THR A 71 -13.00 2.39 -2.24
N LEU A 72 -12.47 1.17 -2.31
CA LEU A 72 -11.09 0.96 -2.71
C LEU A 72 -10.93 1.19 -4.22
N LEU A 73 -11.83 0.64 -5.04
CA LEU A 73 -11.78 0.80 -6.49
C LEU A 73 -11.91 2.26 -6.92
N GLU A 74 -12.83 3.01 -6.29
CA GLU A 74 -13.02 4.43 -6.54
C GLU A 74 -11.71 5.22 -6.34
N GLN A 75 -11.01 4.98 -5.23
CA GLN A 75 -9.74 5.66 -4.95
C GLN A 75 -8.62 5.19 -5.88
N ILE A 76 -8.54 3.92 -6.26
CA ILE A 76 -7.54 3.44 -7.23
C ILE A 76 -7.74 4.11 -8.59
N VAL A 77 -8.99 4.19 -9.07
CA VAL A 77 -9.32 4.85 -10.34
C VAL A 77 -8.96 6.33 -10.26
N ASP A 78 -9.30 6.99 -9.17
CA ASP A 78 -9.01 8.40 -8.94
C ASP A 78 -7.50 8.69 -8.89
N TYR A 79 -6.70 7.87 -8.19
CA TYR A 79 -5.24 7.95 -8.27
C TYR A 79 -4.71 7.75 -9.69
N GLY A 80 -5.25 6.78 -10.42
CA GLY A 80 -4.87 6.52 -11.81
C GLY A 80 -5.07 7.75 -12.71
N GLN A 81 -6.24 8.40 -12.61
CA GLN A 81 -6.56 9.62 -13.34
C GLN A 81 -5.65 10.80 -12.96
N GLN A 82 -5.36 10.97 -11.67
CA GLN A 82 -4.43 11.99 -11.21
C GLN A 82 -3.01 11.78 -11.76
N ILE A 83 -2.51 10.55 -11.74
CA ILE A 83 -1.17 10.21 -12.24
C ILE A 83 -1.07 10.42 -13.76
N GLU A 84 -2.11 10.02 -14.51
CA GLU A 84 -2.17 10.26 -15.95
C GLU A 84 -2.16 11.76 -16.26
N THR A 85 -2.98 12.55 -15.55
CA THR A 85 -3.01 14.00 -15.70
C THR A 85 -1.64 14.61 -15.37
N TRP A 86 -1.05 14.24 -14.24
CA TRP A 86 0.26 14.74 -13.82
C TRP A 86 1.36 14.43 -14.82
N THR A 87 1.35 13.24 -15.42
CA THR A 87 2.34 12.84 -16.44
C THR A 87 2.25 13.74 -17.68
N GLN A 88 1.07 14.28 -17.99
CA GLN A 88 0.83 15.14 -19.15
C GLN A 88 1.04 16.63 -18.84
N THR A 89 0.66 17.09 -17.65
CA THR A 89 0.58 18.52 -17.32
C THR A 89 1.56 18.98 -16.23
N GLY A 90 2.14 18.05 -15.46
CA GLY A 90 2.93 18.31 -14.27
C GLY A 90 2.11 18.75 -13.04
N THR A 91 0.78 18.70 -13.10
CA THR A 91 -0.13 19.16 -12.03
C THR A 91 -1.28 18.18 -11.78
N GLY A 92 -2.05 18.36 -10.71
CA GLY A 92 -3.29 17.61 -10.44
C GLY A 92 -3.19 16.46 -9.45
N LEU A 93 -2.01 16.20 -8.88
CA LEU A 93 -1.86 15.30 -7.74
C LEU A 93 -2.43 15.96 -6.47
N ARG A 94 -3.10 15.18 -5.63
CA ARG A 94 -3.78 15.62 -4.40
C ARG A 94 -3.38 14.85 -3.14
N ASP A 95 -2.49 13.86 -3.27
CA ASP A 95 -1.86 13.23 -2.11
C ASP A 95 -0.57 13.97 -1.76
N PRO A 96 -0.45 14.57 -0.56
CA PRO A 96 0.72 15.38 -0.22
C PRO A 96 2.06 14.63 -0.33
N LEU A 97 2.07 13.33 0.02
CA LEU A 97 3.30 12.54 -0.05
C LEU A 97 3.68 12.25 -1.50
N LEU A 98 2.71 11.87 -2.33
CA LEU A 98 2.93 11.67 -3.76
C LEU A 98 3.34 12.97 -4.46
N CYS A 99 2.71 14.09 -4.13
CA CYS A 99 3.09 15.43 -4.61
C CYS A 99 4.54 15.75 -4.27
N ALA A 100 4.97 15.49 -3.03
CA ALA A 100 6.34 15.74 -2.59
C ALA A 100 7.38 14.83 -3.26
N LEU A 101 6.99 13.59 -3.60
CA LEU A 101 7.86 12.64 -4.31
C LEU A 101 7.99 12.96 -5.80
N ALA A 102 6.91 13.41 -6.43
CA ALA A 102 6.86 13.67 -7.86
C ALA A 102 7.30 15.10 -8.22
N GLY A 103 7.05 16.06 -7.33
CA GLY A 103 7.32 17.48 -7.55
C GLY A 103 8.81 17.84 -7.44
N PRO A 104 9.28 18.85 -8.20
CA PRO A 104 10.68 19.29 -8.15
C PRO A 104 11.04 20.09 -6.89
N VAL A 105 10.04 20.54 -6.13
CA VAL A 105 10.20 21.42 -4.97
C VAL A 105 9.44 20.83 -3.79
N LEU A 106 10.15 20.60 -2.70
CA LEU A 106 9.55 20.21 -1.42
C LEU A 106 8.88 21.41 -0.75
N PRO A 107 7.85 21.21 0.10
CA PRO A 107 7.27 22.29 0.89
C PRO A 107 8.36 23.02 1.67
N THR A 108 8.35 24.35 1.64
CA THR A 108 9.28 25.19 2.41
C THR A 108 8.81 25.39 3.85
N ASP A 109 7.49 25.34 4.05
CA ASP A 109 6.85 25.42 5.35
C ASP A 109 7.25 24.27 6.27
N ARG A 110 7.68 24.60 7.50
CA ARG A 110 8.19 23.62 8.47
C ARG A 110 7.08 22.65 8.90
N LEU A 111 5.86 23.15 9.09
CA LEU A 111 4.73 22.33 9.51
C LEU A 111 4.35 21.33 8.41
N ALA A 112 4.25 21.76 7.16
CA ALA A 112 4.01 20.90 6.02
C ALA A 112 5.09 19.81 5.88
N ARG A 113 6.37 20.17 6.06
CA ARG A 113 7.47 19.19 6.08
C ARG A 113 7.36 18.20 7.23
N ALA A 114 7.04 18.68 8.43
CA ALA A 114 6.84 17.83 9.60
C ALA A 114 5.67 16.86 9.41
N ASN A 115 4.59 17.29 8.74
CA ASN A 115 3.46 16.44 8.40
C ASN A 115 3.85 15.32 7.42
N LEU A 116 4.61 15.64 6.37
CA LEU A 116 5.14 14.64 5.42
C LEU A 116 6.07 13.63 6.11
N ILE A 117 6.98 14.11 6.95
CA ILE A 117 7.90 13.25 7.71
C ILE A 117 7.11 12.35 8.67
N SER A 118 6.14 12.92 9.37
CA SER A 118 5.28 12.17 10.29
C SER A 118 4.46 11.10 9.55
N ALA A 119 4.01 11.35 8.32
CA ALA A 119 3.35 10.35 7.49
C ALA A 119 4.30 9.19 7.14
N ALA A 120 5.56 9.47 6.79
CA ALA A 120 6.57 8.45 6.50
C ALA A 120 6.95 7.58 7.72
N LEU A 121 6.75 8.09 8.94
CA LEU A 121 7.01 7.37 10.19
C LEU A 121 5.84 6.47 10.65
N ARG A 122 4.70 6.47 9.94
CA ARG A 122 3.53 5.63 10.26
C ARG A 122 3.73 4.18 9.80
N VAL A 123 4.78 3.56 10.32
CA VAL A 123 5.17 2.19 10.02
C VAL A 123 5.49 1.46 11.34
N ASN A 124 5.44 0.12 11.34
CA ASN A 124 5.78 -0.64 12.53
C ASN A 124 7.28 -0.50 12.86
N HIS A 125 7.58 0.17 13.97
CA HIS A 125 8.96 0.46 14.38
C HIS A 125 9.76 -0.79 14.72
N GLU A 126 9.20 -1.74 15.46
CA GLU A 126 9.93 -2.94 15.86
C GLU A 126 10.29 -3.84 14.67
N ARG A 127 9.32 -4.06 13.76
CA ARG A 127 9.46 -5.03 12.67
C ARG A 127 10.12 -4.45 11.43
N VAL A 128 10.02 -3.14 11.21
CA VAL A 128 10.53 -2.46 10.01
C VAL A 128 11.68 -1.53 10.36
N VAL A 129 11.46 -0.54 11.22
CA VAL A 129 12.46 0.52 11.48
C VAL A 129 13.69 -0.03 12.21
N ASN A 130 13.48 -0.66 13.36
CA ASN A 130 14.54 -1.17 14.24
C ASN A 130 15.26 -2.40 13.67
N ARG A 131 14.61 -3.10 12.73
CA ARG A 131 15.20 -4.24 12.03
C ARG A 131 16.38 -3.84 11.14
N PHE A 132 16.34 -2.65 10.55
CA PHE A 132 17.33 -2.20 9.57
C PHE A 132 18.06 -0.94 10.06
N PRO A 133 19.40 -0.98 10.29
CA PRO A 133 20.14 0.16 10.83
C PRO A 133 19.98 1.46 10.04
N ALA A 134 19.84 1.37 8.71
CA ALA A 134 19.61 2.52 7.86
C ALA A 134 18.25 3.18 8.12
N TYR A 135 17.19 2.40 8.29
CA TYR A 135 15.85 2.93 8.59
C TYR A 135 15.77 3.51 9.98
N ARG A 136 16.37 2.86 10.99
CA ARG A 136 16.48 3.43 12.34
C ARG A 136 17.16 4.80 12.32
N ARG A 137 18.30 4.93 11.64
CA ARG A 137 19.00 6.22 11.53
C ARG A 137 18.13 7.31 10.89
N LEU A 138 17.37 6.97 9.84
CA LEU A 138 16.46 7.93 9.20
C LEU A 138 15.30 8.32 10.13
N ALA A 139 14.76 7.36 10.87
CA ALA A 139 13.70 7.60 11.85
C ALA A 139 14.18 8.50 13.00
N ASP A 140 15.39 8.27 13.53
CA ASP A 140 15.97 9.10 14.58
C ASP A 140 16.09 10.57 14.11
N ILE A 141 16.64 10.80 12.92
CA ILE A 141 16.75 12.15 12.31
C ILE A 141 15.36 12.79 12.13
N ALA A 142 14.40 12.02 11.65
CA ALA A 142 13.03 12.48 11.40
C ALA A 142 12.31 12.86 12.68
N GLU A 143 12.43 12.05 13.74
CA GLU A 143 11.83 12.32 15.03
C GLU A 143 12.43 13.55 15.71
N ASP A 144 13.75 13.72 15.64
CA ASP A 144 14.43 14.89 16.18
C ASP A 144 13.96 16.18 15.49
N PHE A 145 13.79 16.12 14.16
CA PHE A 145 13.22 17.23 13.40
C PHE A 145 11.80 17.58 13.89
N CYS A 146 10.95 16.59 14.12
CA CYS A 146 9.57 16.79 14.58
C CYS A 146 9.47 17.26 16.06
N LYS A 147 10.47 16.96 16.90
CA LYS A 147 10.49 17.36 18.33
C LYS A 147 10.91 18.81 18.56
N THR A 148 11.62 19.44 17.62
CA THR A 148 12.20 20.78 17.81
C THR A 148 11.15 21.87 17.51
N PRO A 149 10.67 22.65 18.50
CA PRO A 149 9.76 23.78 18.28
C PRO A 149 10.47 24.93 17.54
N GLU A 150 9.72 25.92 17.03
CA GLU A 150 10.21 27.08 16.25
C GLU A 150 11.20 28.03 16.97
N ASP A 151 11.73 27.67 18.14
CA ASP A 151 12.72 28.49 18.82
C ASP A 151 14.12 28.20 18.28
N VAL A 152 14.51 28.92 17.22
CA VAL A 152 15.83 29.54 16.95
C VAL A 152 15.80 30.08 15.51
N ILE A 153 15.30 31.31 15.34
CA ILE A 153 15.95 32.51 14.76
C ILE A 153 14.89 33.62 14.69
#